data_AF-A0A540V7X4-F1
#
_entry.id   AF-A0A540V7X4-F1
#
_cell.length_a   1.000
_cell.length_b   1.000
_cell.length_c   1.000
_cell.angle_alpha   90.00
_cell.angle_beta   90.00
_cell.angle_gamma   90.00
#
_symmetry.space_group_name_H-M   'P 1'
#
loop_
_entity.id
_entity.type
_entity.pdbx_description
1 polymer ?
#
loop_
_entity_poly.entity_id
_entity_poly.type
_entity_poly.pdbx_seq_one_letter_code
_entity_poly.pdbx_strand_id
1 'polypeptide(L)'
;MGFVKGNHGALYALIDQWLEARGVRARQPDHVQMDKGHGRLERRELWVEPAQDLGIYLAQDYGWAEVRFLGQVRRYRRPLHQEEWESVESVFWIAGGKNLPALPPAQFQEQLRGHWTIENRVFYVRDVTMDEDRLHGRRIGSALSMLRNVALNCLRRLRLPYIPDARR
;
A
#
# COMPACT_ATOMS: atom_id res chain seq x y z
N MET A 1 -3.87 7.62 0.65
CA MET A 1 -2.98 6.80 -0.19
C MET A 1 -2.60 5.56 0.59
N GLY A 2 -2.65 4.39 -0.05
CA GLY A 2 -2.32 3.12 0.59
C GLY A 2 -2.06 2.01 -0.41
N PHE A 3 -1.42 0.94 0.04
CA PHE A 3 -1.13 -0.22 -0.79
C PHE A 3 -2.33 -1.18 -0.84
N VAL A 4 -2.52 -1.80 -2.00
CA VAL A 4 -3.51 -2.86 -2.19
C VAL A 4 -2.84 -4.18 -1.85
N LYS A 5 -3.32 -4.83 -0.79
CA LYS A 5 -2.79 -6.12 -0.36
C LYS A 5 -3.32 -7.26 -1.22
N GLY A 6 -2.48 -8.25 -1.46
CA GLY A 6 -2.82 -9.46 -2.22
C GLY A 6 -3.92 -10.34 -1.60
N ASN A 7 -4.34 -10.07 -0.36
CA ASN A 7 -5.48 -10.75 0.27
C ASN A 7 -6.84 -10.26 -0.27
N HIS A 8 -6.86 -9.26 -1.16
CA HIS A 8 -8.01 -8.87 -1.98
C HIS A 8 -7.80 -9.32 -3.43
N GLY A 9 -7.80 -10.63 -3.67
CA GLY A 9 -7.40 -11.24 -4.94
C GLY A 9 -8.11 -10.67 -6.18
N ALA A 10 -9.42 -10.41 -6.11
CA ALA A 10 -10.19 -9.83 -7.21
C ALA A 10 -9.78 -8.38 -7.52
N LEU A 11 -9.58 -7.55 -6.49
CA LEU A 11 -9.15 -6.16 -6.64
C LEU A 11 -7.71 -6.07 -7.18
N TYR A 12 -6.82 -6.92 -6.67
CA TYR A 12 -5.44 -6.98 -7.14
C TYR A 12 -5.37 -7.40 -8.62
N ALA A 13 -6.10 -8.44 -9.01
CA ALA A 13 -6.17 -8.91 -10.41
C ALA A 13 -6.80 -7.87 -11.34
N LEU A 14 -7.82 -7.13 -10.89
CA LEU A 14 -8.43 -6.06 -11.66
C LEU A 14 -7.43 -4.92 -11.94
N ILE A 15 -6.72 -4.45 -10.92
CA ILE A 15 -5.72 -3.39 -11.08
C ILE A 15 -4.57 -3.87 -11.97
N ASP A 16 -4.14 -5.12 -11.80
CA ASP A 16 -3.12 -5.74 -12.62
C ASP A 16 -3.50 -5.73 -14.11
N GLN A 17 -4.67 -6.26 -14.45
CA GLN A 17 -5.19 -6.30 -15.81
C GLN A 17 -5.38 -4.90 -16.41
N TRP A 18 -5.87 -3.94 -15.60
CA TRP A 18 -6.07 -2.58 -16.06
C TRP A 18 -4.75 -1.87 -16.39
N LEU A 19 -3.72 -2.06 -15.56
CA LEU A 19 -2.38 -1.51 -15.81
C LEU A 19 -1.71 -2.19 -17.02
N GLU A 20 -1.91 -3.49 -17.19
CA GLU A 20 -1.39 -4.25 -18.32
C GLU A 20 -2.03 -3.81 -19.64
N ALA A 21 -3.37 -3.67 -19.68
CA ALA A 21 -4.10 -3.21 -20.86
C ALA A 21 -3.68 -1.82 -21.34
N ARG A 22 -3.13 -1.00 -20.43
CA ARG A 22 -2.59 0.33 -20.73
C ARG A 22 -1.10 0.33 -21.07
N GLY A 23 -0.44 -0.82 -21.04
CA GLY A 23 1.00 -0.94 -21.30
C GLY A 23 1.85 -0.19 -20.28
N VAL A 24 1.35 0.03 -19.05
CA VAL A 24 2.03 0.85 -18.04
C VAL A 24 3.41 0.28 -17.70
N ARG A 25 3.55 -1.05 -17.69
CA ARG A 25 4.81 -1.73 -17.43
C ARG A 25 5.78 -1.75 -18.60
N ALA A 26 5.28 -1.53 -19.81
CA ALA A 26 6.09 -1.50 -21.02
C ALA A 26 6.80 -0.15 -21.20
N ARG A 27 6.28 0.93 -20.59
CA ARG A 27 6.92 2.26 -20.58
C ARG A 27 7.91 2.42 -19.43
N GLN A 28 8.77 3.44 -19.56
CA GLN A 28 9.70 3.82 -18.49
C GLN A 28 8.94 4.22 -17.21
N PRO A 29 9.52 3.99 -16.02
CA PRO A 29 8.95 4.46 -14.76
C PRO A 29 8.83 5.99 -14.74
N ASP A 30 7.79 6.51 -14.10
CA ASP A 30 7.60 7.95 -13.90
C ASP A 30 8.59 8.53 -12.88
N HIS A 31 9.06 7.68 -11.96
CA HIS A 31 10.12 8.03 -11.04
C HIS A 31 10.95 6.80 -10.66
N VAL A 32 12.24 7.03 -10.46
CA VAL A 32 13.18 6.04 -9.93
C VAL A 32 13.92 6.67 -8.76
N GLN A 33 14.01 5.94 -7.65
CA GLN A 33 14.79 6.33 -6.50
C GLN A 33 15.75 5.20 -6.13
N MET A 34 16.98 5.59 -5.79
CA MET A 34 17.96 4.70 -5.16
C MET A 34 18.20 5.15 -3.73
N ASP A 35 18.24 4.19 -2.82
CA ASP A 35 18.61 4.38 -1.43
C ASP A 35 19.74 3.40 -1.05
N LYS A 36 20.66 3.84 -0.20
CA LYS A 36 21.76 3.04 0.31
C LYS A 36 21.72 3.08 1.82
N GLY A 37 21.51 1.93 2.45
CA GLY A 37 21.40 1.83 3.89
C GLY A 37 21.60 0.41 4.37
N HIS A 38 22.10 0.26 5.61
CA HIS A 38 22.23 -1.04 6.28
C HIS A 38 22.94 -2.13 5.45
N GLY A 39 23.98 -1.75 4.70
CA GLY A 39 24.76 -2.67 3.87
C GLY A 39 24.10 -3.07 2.54
N ARG A 40 22.99 -2.44 2.16
CA ARG A 40 22.18 -2.77 0.98
C ARG A 40 21.93 -1.55 0.10
N LEU A 41 21.67 -1.81 -1.18
CA LEU A 41 21.09 -0.88 -2.13
C LEU A 41 19.64 -1.27 -2.38
N GLU A 42 18.77 -0.27 -2.33
CA GLU A 42 17.37 -0.40 -2.72
C GLU A 42 17.10 0.49 -3.92
N ARG A 43 16.44 -0.07 -4.95
CA ARG A 43 15.89 0.69 -6.08
C ARG A 43 14.37 0.59 -6.04
N ARG A 44 13.70 1.72 -6.15
CA ARG A 44 12.23 1.81 -6.25
C ARG A 44 11.89 2.47 -7.56
N GLU A 45 11.00 1.84 -8.30
CA GLU A 45 10.44 2.37 -9.53
C GLU A 45 8.95 2.57 -9.33
N LEU A 46 8.45 3.74 -9.72
CA LEU A 46 7.06 4.12 -9.56
C LEU A 46 6.43 4.40 -10.92
N TRP A 47 5.23 3.86 -11.10
CA TRP A 47 4.30 4.27 -12.14
C TRP A 47 3.07 4.89 -11.49
N VAL A 48 2.60 5.99 -12.06
CA VAL A 48 1.44 6.77 -11.65
C VAL A 48 0.48 6.85 -12.82
N GLU A 49 -0.75 6.41 -12.59
CA GLU A 49 -1.83 6.48 -13.57
C GLU A 49 -3.05 7.20 -12.97
N PRO A 50 -3.70 8.08 -13.73
CA PRO A 50 -5.01 8.60 -13.35
C PRO A 50 -6.03 7.44 -13.35
N ALA A 51 -6.83 7.35 -12.29
CA ALA A 51 -7.75 6.23 -12.09
C ALA A 51 -8.91 6.19 -13.11
N GLN A 52 -9.35 7.36 -13.59
CA GLN A 52 -10.41 7.51 -14.59
C GLN A 52 -11.63 6.61 -14.27
N ASP A 53 -12.09 5.80 -15.24
CA ASP A 53 -13.25 4.91 -15.08
C ASP A 53 -13.05 3.84 -14.01
N LEU A 54 -11.82 3.37 -13.82
CA LEU A 54 -11.52 2.42 -12.74
C LEU A 54 -11.75 3.06 -11.37
N GLY A 55 -11.50 4.36 -11.21
CA GLY A 55 -11.81 5.09 -9.99
C GLY A 55 -13.31 5.11 -9.66
N ILE A 56 -14.17 5.26 -10.68
CA ILE A 56 -15.64 5.21 -10.53
C ILE A 56 -16.08 3.81 -10.12
N TYR A 57 -15.56 2.79 -10.81
CA TYR A 57 -15.84 1.39 -10.53
C TYR A 57 -15.43 1.00 -9.10
N LEU A 58 -14.24 1.40 -8.65
CA LEU A 58 -13.76 1.15 -7.29
C LEU A 58 -14.61 1.82 -6.21
N ALA A 59 -15.19 2.99 -6.51
CA ALA A 59 -16.11 3.66 -5.61
C ALA A 59 -17.46 2.92 -5.51
N GLN A 60 -17.99 2.42 -6.63
CA GLN A 60 -19.28 1.73 -6.70
C GLN A 60 -19.23 0.32 -6.11
N ASP A 61 -18.25 -0.49 -6.52
CA ASP A 61 -18.23 -1.93 -6.24
C ASP A 61 -17.41 -2.29 -5.00
N TYR A 62 -16.44 -1.45 -4.64
CA TYR A 62 -15.54 -1.72 -3.51
C TYR A 62 -15.66 -0.69 -2.38
N GLY A 63 -16.44 0.39 -2.58
CA GLY A 63 -16.61 1.47 -1.59
C GLY A 63 -15.38 2.36 -1.41
N TRP A 64 -14.39 2.29 -2.31
CA TRP A 64 -13.22 3.16 -2.29
C TRP A 64 -13.57 4.48 -2.98
N ALA A 65 -14.27 5.34 -2.24
CA ALA A 65 -14.70 6.62 -2.76
C ALA A 65 -13.50 7.50 -3.18
N GLU A 66 -13.69 8.24 -4.28
CA GLU A 66 -12.79 9.31 -4.72
C GLU A 66 -11.36 8.85 -5.08
N VAL A 67 -11.16 7.60 -5.55
CA VAL A 67 -9.86 7.16 -6.09
C VAL A 67 -9.52 7.97 -7.34
N ARG A 68 -8.43 8.74 -7.26
CA ARG A 68 -7.98 9.64 -8.35
C ARG A 68 -6.74 9.12 -9.06
N PHE A 69 -5.87 8.43 -8.33
CA PHE A 69 -4.63 7.89 -8.87
C PHE A 69 -4.42 6.45 -8.38
N LEU A 70 -3.76 5.66 -9.21
CA LEU A 70 -3.27 4.33 -8.86
C LEU A 70 -1.97 4.05 -9.59
N GLY A 71 -1.34 2.94 -9.26
CA GLY A 71 -0.21 2.47 -10.04
C GLY A 71 0.52 1.34 -9.35
N GLN A 72 1.77 1.17 -9.76
CA GLN A 72 2.65 0.12 -9.27
C GLN A 72 3.93 0.73 -8.69
N VAL A 73 4.41 0.13 -7.62
CA VAL A 73 5.79 0.27 -7.16
C VAL A 73 6.49 -1.06 -7.39
N ARG A 74 7.61 -1.02 -8.11
CA ARG A 74 8.53 -2.15 -8.23
C ARG A 74 9.78 -1.89 -7.40
N ARG A 75 10.13 -2.83 -6.53
CA ARG A 75 11.24 -2.69 -5.60
C ARG A 75 12.29 -3.75 -5.88
N TYR A 76 13.52 -3.29 -5.95
CA TYR A 76 14.70 -4.13 -6.03
C TYR A 76 15.56 -3.92 -4.81
N ARG A 77 16.17 -4.99 -4.31
CA ARG A 77 17.15 -4.93 -3.22
C ARG A 77 18.36 -5.78 -3.57
N ARG A 78 19.55 -5.28 -3.27
CA ARG A 78 20.79 -6.05 -3.35
C ARG A 78 21.77 -5.67 -2.23
N PRO A 79 22.58 -6.60 -1.72
CA PRO A 79 23.71 -6.28 -0.88
C PRO A 79 24.74 -5.43 -1.64
N LEU A 80 25.48 -4.58 -0.93
CA LEU A 80 26.50 -3.74 -1.56
C LEU A 80 27.64 -4.54 -2.22
N HIS A 81 27.87 -5.76 -1.74
CA HIS A 81 28.95 -6.63 -2.20
C HIS A 81 28.54 -7.56 -3.36
N GLN A 82 27.30 -7.48 -3.83
CA GLN A 82 26.79 -8.28 -4.95
C GLN A 82 26.28 -7.37 -6.05
N GLU A 83 26.46 -7.75 -7.31
CA GLU A 83 25.96 -6.98 -8.46
C GLU A 83 24.50 -7.31 -8.81
N GLU A 84 24.07 -8.53 -8.53
CA GLU A 84 22.72 -9.02 -8.83
C GLU A 84 21.66 -8.49 -7.87
N TRP A 85 20.42 -8.33 -8.35
CA TRP A 85 19.27 -7.95 -7.53
C TRP A 85 18.59 -9.20 -6.96
N GLU A 86 18.48 -9.29 -5.64
CA GLU A 86 18.00 -10.49 -4.94
C GLU A 86 16.47 -10.58 -4.87
N SER A 87 15.76 -9.44 -4.82
CA SER A 87 14.32 -9.43 -4.60
C SER A 87 13.62 -8.42 -5.50
N VAL A 88 12.66 -8.87 -6.31
CA VAL A 88 11.73 -8.01 -7.04
C VAL A 88 10.36 -8.11 -6.39
N GLU A 89 9.94 -7.07 -5.69
CA GLU A 89 8.58 -6.95 -5.13
C GLU A 89 7.78 -5.96 -5.96
N SER A 90 6.61 -6.38 -6.43
CA SER A 90 5.67 -5.55 -7.17
C SER A 90 4.40 -5.34 -6.36
N VAL A 91 4.09 -4.10 -6.00
CA VAL A 91 2.91 -3.78 -5.18
C VAL A 91 2.10 -2.67 -5.83
N PHE A 92 0.79 -2.84 -5.84
CA PHE A 92 -0.12 -1.81 -6.30
C PHE A 92 -0.48 -0.84 -5.19
N TRP A 93 -0.71 0.40 -5.56
CA TRP A 93 -1.12 1.45 -4.65
C TRP A 93 -2.25 2.25 -5.26
N ILE A 94 -3.11 2.80 -4.41
CA ILE A 94 -4.15 3.73 -4.82
C ILE A 94 -4.18 4.95 -3.91
N ALA A 95 -4.56 6.09 -4.50
CA ALA A 95 -4.70 7.36 -3.83
C ALA A 95 -6.02 8.01 -4.21
N GLY A 96 -6.82 8.33 -3.19
CA GLY A 96 -8.09 9.00 -3.33
C GLY A 96 -8.25 10.15 -2.36
N GLY A 97 -9.20 11.01 -2.69
CA GLY A 97 -9.61 12.17 -1.90
C GLY A 97 -10.16 13.28 -2.79
N LYS A 98 -11.26 13.90 -2.34
CA LYS A 98 -12.05 14.92 -3.05
C LYS A 98 -11.22 15.99 -3.76
N ASN A 99 -10.11 16.41 -3.14
CA ASN A 99 -9.24 17.48 -3.62
C ASN A 99 -7.79 17.04 -3.81
N LEU A 100 -7.51 15.74 -4.02
CA LEU A 100 -6.14 15.28 -4.22
C LEU A 100 -5.61 15.80 -5.58
N PRO A 101 -4.67 16.76 -5.63
CA PRO A 101 -4.17 17.29 -6.90
C PRO A 101 -3.29 16.25 -7.59
N ALA A 102 -3.01 16.47 -8.87
CA ALA A 102 -1.91 15.78 -9.52
C ALA A 102 -0.59 16.23 -8.87
N LEU A 103 0.15 15.28 -8.32
CA LEU A 103 1.45 15.54 -7.71
C LEU A 103 2.57 15.11 -8.66
N PRO A 104 3.77 15.70 -8.55
CA PRO A 104 4.95 15.14 -9.19
C PRO A 104 5.17 13.68 -8.74
N PRO A 105 5.58 12.76 -9.63
CA PRO A 105 5.84 11.36 -9.29
C PRO A 105 6.75 11.15 -8.07
N ALA A 106 7.76 12.01 -7.88
CA ALA A 106 8.63 11.98 -6.71
C ALA A 106 7.87 12.15 -5.37
N GLN A 107 6.87 13.04 -5.33
CA GLN A 107 6.06 13.28 -4.13
C GLN A 107 5.10 12.12 -3.84
N PHE A 108 4.56 11.47 -4.88
CA PHE A 108 3.82 10.22 -4.70
C PHE A 108 4.70 9.17 -4.03
N GLN A 109 5.94 9.01 -4.49
CA GLN A 109 6.85 8.02 -3.95
C GLN A 109 7.24 8.30 -2.49
N GLU A 110 7.46 9.55 -2.12
CA GLU A 110 7.73 9.96 -0.74
C GLU A 110 6.55 9.61 0.19
N GLN A 111 5.32 9.92 -0.21
CA GLN A 111 4.12 9.60 0.55
C GLN A 111 3.92 8.08 0.71
N LEU A 112 4.14 7.33 -0.37
CA LEU A 112 4.09 5.86 -0.35
C LEU A 112 5.12 5.25 0.61
N ARG A 113 6.35 5.80 0.61
CA ARG A 113 7.41 5.38 1.54
C ARG A 113 7.01 5.67 3.01
N GLY A 114 6.44 6.83 3.27
CA GLY A 114 5.92 7.19 4.59
C GLY A 114 4.84 6.21 5.07
N HIS A 115 3.90 5.85 4.19
CA HIS A 115 2.84 4.88 4.49
C HIS A 115 3.39 3.51 4.84
N TRP A 116 4.37 3.01 4.08
CA TRP A 116 5.03 1.72 4.33
C TRP A 116 5.71 1.70 5.71
N THR A 117 6.33 2.80 6.12
CA THR A 117 7.02 2.89 7.42
C THR A 117 6.02 2.78 8.58
N ILE A 118 4.85 3.39 8.45
CA ILE A 118 3.77 3.29 9.44
C ILE A 118 3.23 1.87 9.46
N GLU A 119 2.99 1.31 8.29
CA GLU A 119 2.43 -0.03 8.14
C GLU A 119 3.35 -1.09 8.77
N ASN A 120 4.64 -1.11 8.42
CA ASN A 120 5.63 -2.02 9.02
C ASN A 120 5.72 -1.88 10.56
N ARG A 121 5.64 -0.66 11.10
CA ARG A 121 5.68 -0.43 12.56
C ARG A 121 4.43 -0.99 13.26
N VAL A 122 3.25 -0.79 12.65
CA VAL A 122 1.99 -1.32 13.18
C VAL A 122 1.93 -2.84 13.06
N PHE A 123 2.44 -3.42 11.98
CA PHE A 123 2.53 -4.88 11.82
C PHE A 123 3.51 -5.51 12.80
N TYR A 124 4.67 -4.89 13.05
CA TYR A 124 5.63 -5.39 14.02
C TYR A 124 5.05 -5.45 15.45
N VAL A 125 4.31 -4.42 15.89
CA VAL A 125 3.64 -4.44 17.20
C VAL A 125 2.52 -5.48 17.25
N ARG A 126 1.84 -5.72 16.12
CA ARG A 126 0.71 -6.65 16.04
C ARG A 126 1.15 -8.12 16.05
N ASP A 127 2.21 -8.47 15.33
CA ASP A 127 2.72 -9.84 15.27
C ASP A 127 3.37 -10.27 16.59
N VAL A 128 3.99 -9.33 17.33
CA VAL A 128 4.66 -9.63 18.60
C VAL A 128 3.70 -9.58 19.80
N THR A 129 2.66 -8.74 19.76
CA THR A 129 1.76 -8.52 20.92
C THR A 129 0.46 -9.33 20.85
N MET A 130 0.00 -9.75 19.66
CA MET A 130 -1.33 -10.37 19.51
C MET A 130 -1.34 -11.87 19.23
N ASP A 131 -0.18 -12.55 19.14
CA ASP A 131 -0.05 -14.01 18.95
C ASP A 131 -1.03 -14.56 17.87
N GLU A 132 -1.29 -13.75 16.82
CA GLU A 132 -2.29 -14.05 15.77
C GLU A 132 -1.85 -15.24 14.89
N ASP A 133 -0.59 -15.67 14.96
CA ASP A 133 -0.05 -16.84 14.27
C ASP A 133 -0.65 -18.17 14.76
N ARG A 134 -1.33 -18.17 15.91
CA ARG A 134 -1.92 -19.39 16.49
C ARG A 134 -3.39 -19.63 16.16
N LEU A 135 -4.11 -18.68 15.58
CA LEU A 135 -5.55 -18.84 15.34
C LEU A 135 -5.84 -19.15 13.86
N HIS A 136 -6.31 -20.37 13.61
CA HIS A 136 -6.88 -20.84 12.34
C HIS A 136 -8.16 -20.06 11.96
N GLY A 137 -8.00 -18.80 11.56
CA GLY A 137 -9.08 -17.86 11.29
C GLY A 137 -9.37 -17.63 9.81
N ARG A 138 -9.20 -18.64 8.93
CA ARG A 138 -9.41 -18.51 7.47
C ARG A 138 -10.84 -18.23 7.02
N ARG A 139 -11.80 -18.04 7.94
CA ARG A 139 -13.20 -17.73 7.61
C ARG A 139 -13.80 -16.48 8.27
N ILE A 140 -13.12 -15.87 9.25
CA ILE A 140 -13.66 -14.73 10.03
C ILE A 140 -12.81 -13.46 9.85
N GLY A 141 -11.61 -13.57 9.28
CA GLY A 141 -10.66 -12.45 9.14
C GLY A 141 -11.17 -11.25 8.32
N SER A 142 -12.05 -11.47 7.34
CA SER A 142 -12.64 -10.38 6.54
C SER A 142 -13.62 -9.53 7.34
N ALA A 143 -14.53 -10.17 8.07
CA ALA A 143 -15.50 -9.51 8.94
C ALA A 143 -14.80 -8.77 10.10
N LEU A 144 -13.76 -9.39 10.67
CA LEU A 144 -12.97 -8.75 11.72
C LEU A 144 -12.19 -7.53 11.21
N SER A 145 -11.61 -7.61 10.00
CA SER A 145 -10.88 -6.50 9.38
C SER A 145 -11.80 -5.32 9.03
N MET A 146 -13.01 -5.60 8.54
CA MET A 146 -14.04 -4.57 8.28
C MET A 146 -14.49 -3.89 9.57
N LEU A 147 -14.81 -4.66 10.62
CA LEU A 147 -15.16 -4.11 11.94
C LEU A 147 -14.02 -3.27 12.53
N ARG A 148 -12.77 -3.67 12.30
CA ARG A 148 -11.57 -2.97 12.80
C ARG A 148 -11.31 -1.67 12.03
N ASN A 149 -11.57 -1.64 10.72
CA ASN A 149 -11.54 -0.41 9.92
C ASN A 149 -12.67 0.55 10.29
N VAL A 150 -13.86 0.05 10.60
CA VAL A 150 -14.98 0.86 11.11
C VAL A 150 -14.63 1.41 12.49
N ALA A 151 -14.12 0.59 13.41
CA ALA A 151 -13.71 1.03 14.74
C ALA A 151 -12.61 2.10 14.70
N LEU A 152 -11.58 1.91 13.86
CA LEU A 152 -10.50 2.90 13.68
C LEU A 152 -11.01 4.20 13.05
N ASN A 153 -11.94 4.13 12.09
CA ASN A 153 -12.56 5.31 11.51
C ASN A 153 -13.49 6.03 12.51
N CYS A 154 -14.24 5.31 13.34
CA CYS A 154 -15.06 5.86 14.41
C CYS A 154 -14.21 6.56 15.48
N LEU A 155 -13.12 5.93 15.94
CA LEU A 155 -12.22 6.50 16.95
C LEU A 155 -11.52 7.78 16.44
N ARG A 156 -11.12 7.81 15.17
CA ARG A 156 -10.56 9.03 14.54
C ARG A 156 -11.58 10.15 14.40
N ARG A 157 -12.86 9.82 14.19
CA ARG A 157 -13.95 10.80 14.09
C ARG A 157 -14.35 11.39 15.45
N LEU A 158 -14.13 10.65 16.53
CA LEU A 158 -14.49 11.07 17.89
C LEU A 158 -13.42 11.93 18.60
N ARG A 159 -12.25 12.19 17.98
CA ARG A 159 -11.14 13.01 18.53
C ARG A 159 -10.84 12.71 20.02
N LEU A 160 -10.99 11.48 20.47
CA LEU A 160 -10.64 11.14 21.85
C LEU A 160 -9.11 11.12 21.97
N PRO A 161 -8.51 11.99 22.79
CA PRO A 161 -7.10 11.90 23.09
C PRO A 161 -6.94 10.73 24.07
N TYR A 162 -5.93 9.89 23.81
CA TYR A 162 -5.42 8.85 24.70
C TYR A 162 -6.02 7.44 24.56
N ILE A 163 -5.13 6.48 24.23
CA ILE A 163 -5.29 5.05 24.46
C ILE A 163 -4.20 4.69 25.49
N PRO A 164 -4.52 4.09 26.66
CA PRO A 164 -3.52 3.82 27.69
C PRO A 164 -2.55 2.72 27.26
N ASP A 165 -1.28 2.86 27.66
CA ASP A 165 -0.29 1.78 27.60
C ASP A 165 -0.73 0.63 28.51
N ALA A 166 -0.84 -0.56 27.94
CA ALA A 166 -0.94 -1.79 28.73
C ALA A 166 0.42 -2.05 29.38
N ARG A 167 0.54 -1.75 30.68
CA ARG A 167 1.67 -2.20 31.51
C ARG A 167 1.58 -3.71 31.72
N ARG A 168 2.77 -4.33 31.65
CA ARG A 168 3.23 -5.65 32.10
C ARG A 168 2.19 -6.62 32.68
#